data_AF-A0A8S9WLE9-F1
#
_entry.id   AF-A0A8S9WLE9-F1
#
_cell.length_a   1.000
_cell.length_b   1.000
_cell.length_c   1.000
_cell.angle_alpha   90.00
_cell.angle_beta   90.00
_cell.angle_gamma   90.00
#
_symmetry.space_group_name_H-M   'P 1'
#
loop_
_entity.id
_entity.type
_entity.pdbx_description
1 polymer ?
#
loop_
_entity_poly.entity_id
_entity_poly.type
_entity_poly.pdbx_seq_one_letter_code
_entity_poly.pdbx_strand_id
1 'polypeptide(L)'
;MALLDYFLHPKTVSKYVGRGSGIKGWFIAISTGILSHGPIYVWYPLLKDLRDKGMKSGLIAAFLYSRAIKIPLLPLMVYYFGALFVVVLLPYIVIASIVEGEIIEIIGSRKRRNTVK
;
A
#
# COMPACT_ATOMS: atom_id res chain seq x y z
N MET A 1 -17.91 -11.77 3.34
CA MET A 1 -17.76 -11.11 4.66
C MET A 1 -17.00 -11.99 5.67
N ALA A 2 -17.39 -13.24 5.91
CA ALA A 2 -16.71 -14.12 6.89
C ALA A 2 -15.20 -14.38 6.64
N LEU A 3 -14.76 -14.53 5.38
CA LEU A 3 -13.34 -14.75 5.05
C LEU A 3 -12.48 -13.47 5.20
N LEU A 4 -13.07 -12.31 4.93
CA LEU A 4 -12.43 -11.01 5.14
C LEU A 4 -12.23 -10.76 6.64
N ASP A 5 -13.22 -11.04 7.48
CA ASP A 5 -13.07 -10.89 8.93
C ASP A 5 -12.03 -11.82 9.57
N TYR A 6 -11.83 -13.01 9.00
CA TYR A 6 -10.78 -13.93 9.43
C TYR A 6 -9.37 -13.41 9.09
N PHE A 7 -9.16 -12.93 7.86
CA PHE A 7 -7.87 -12.35 7.44
C PHE A 7 -7.60 -10.98 8.07
N LEU A 8 -8.64 -10.21 8.34
CA LEU A 8 -8.58 -8.87 8.95
C LEU A 8 -8.60 -8.92 10.48
N HIS A 9 -8.26 -10.05 11.11
CA HIS A 9 -8.15 -10.11 12.56
C HIS A 9 -7.03 -9.17 13.06
N PRO A 10 -7.23 -8.40 14.15
CA PRO A 10 -6.24 -7.43 14.64
C PRO A 10 -4.85 -8.04 14.90
N LYS A 11 -4.81 -9.31 15.32
CA LYS A 11 -3.55 -10.07 15.51
C LYS A 11 -2.79 -10.27 14.20
N THR A 12 -3.48 -10.57 13.10
CA THR A 12 -2.90 -10.76 11.76
C THR A 12 -2.43 -9.42 11.18
N VAL A 13 -3.26 -8.38 11.32
CA VAL A 13 -2.93 -7.01 10.89
C VAL A 13 -1.67 -6.51 11.60
N SER A 14 -1.61 -6.66 12.93
CA SER A 14 -0.45 -6.25 13.72
C SER A 14 0.83 -7.00 13.32
N LYS A 15 0.72 -8.32 13.05
CA LYS A 15 1.85 -9.17 12.68
C LYS A 15 2.43 -8.84 11.29
N TYR A 16 1.58 -8.60 10.30
CA TYR A 16 2.02 -8.49 8.91
C TYR A 16 2.08 -7.06 8.37
N VAL A 17 1.25 -6.15 8.85
CA VAL A 17 1.18 -4.76 8.37
C VAL A 17 1.13 -3.72 9.51
N GLY A 18 1.35 -4.15 10.75
CA GLY A 18 1.36 -3.29 11.94
C GLY A 18 2.70 -2.60 12.19
N ARG A 19 2.84 -1.94 13.34
CA ARG A 19 4.05 -1.17 13.70
C ARG A 19 5.35 -1.99 13.67
N GLY A 20 5.29 -3.27 14.01
CA GLY A 20 6.45 -4.18 14.02
C GLY A 20 6.70 -4.94 12.71
N SER A 21 5.91 -4.72 11.65
CA SER A 21 5.96 -5.54 10.42
C SER A 21 7.27 -5.41 9.60
N GLY A 22 8.06 -4.38 9.84
CA GLY A 22 9.33 -4.13 9.13
C GLY A 22 9.19 -4.20 7.60
N ILE A 23 10.18 -4.79 6.94
CA ILE A 23 10.22 -4.93 5.47
C ILE A 23 9.11 -5.86 4.91
N LYS A 24 8.62 -6.82 5.71
CA LYS A 24 7.55 -7.74 5.28
C LYS A 24 6.24 -6.98 5.04
N GLY A 25 5.94 -5.98 5.87
CA GLY A 25 4.75 -5.14 5.70
C GLY A 25 4.78 -4.33 4.41
N TRP A 26 5.95 -3.79 4.04
CA TRP A 26 6.16 -3.09 2.78
C TRP A 26 5.92 -3.98 1.57
N PHE A 27 6.52 -5.17 1.57
CA PHE A 27 6.35 -6.12 0.49
C PHE A 27 4.86 -6.53 0.31
N ILE A 28 4.16 -6.79 1.41
CA ILE A 28 2.73 -7.14 1.39
C ILE A 28 1.90 -5.95 0.87
N ALA A 29 2.12 -4.74 1.39
CA ALA A 29 1.35 -3.56 1.00
C ALA A 29 1.53 -3.23 -0.49
N ILE A 30 2.77 -3.25 -0.98
CA ILE A 30 3.08 -2.96 -2.38
C ILE A 30 2.48 -4.02 -3.29
N SER A 31 2.71 -5.31 -3.01
CA SER A 31 2.20 -6.42 -3.83
C SER A 31 0.67 -6.43 -3.88
N THR A 32 0.01 -6.24 -2.73
CA THR A 32 -1.46 -6.18 -2.68
C THR A 32 -1.97 -4.92 -3.38
N GLY A 33 -1.26 -3.79 -3.30
CA GLY A 33 -1.61 -2.56 -4.02
C GLY A 33 -1.54 -2.73 -5.54
N ILE A 34 -0.49 -3.38 -6.06
CA ILE A 34 -0.34 -3.70 -7.49
C ILE A 34 -1.47 -4.63 -7.97
N LEU A 35 -1.80 -5.65 -7.17
CA LEU A 35 -2.89 -6.58 -7.47
C LEU A 35 -4.28 -5.97 -7.26
N SER A 36 -4.37 -4.81 -6.61
CA SER A 36 -5.64 -4.16 -6.33
C SER A 36 -6.17 -3.45 -7.59
N HIS A 37 -7.36 -3.85 -8.02
CA HIS A 37 -8.02 -3.30 -9.21
C HIS A 37 -9.39 -2.71 -8.89
N GLY A 38 -10.03 -2.12 -9.90
CA GLY A 38 -11.33 -1.46 -9.79
C GLY A 38 -11.25 0.03 -9.38
N PRO A 39 -12.34 0.60 -8.88
CA PRO A 39 -12.36 1.98 -8.40
C PRO A 39 -11.62 2.15 -7.06
N ILE A 40 -10.88 3.25 -6.89
CA ILE A 40 -10.08 3.49 -5.68
C ILE A 40 -10.94 3.58 -4.41
N TYR A 41 -12.15 4.13 -4.50
CA TYR A 41 -13.01 4.37 -3.34
C TYR A 41 -13.48 3.07 -2.65
N VAL A 42 -13.50 1.95 -3.36
CA VAL A 42 -13.85 0.62 -2.81
C VAL A 42 -12.83 0.18 -1.76
N TRP A 43 -11.59 0.66 -1.86
CA TRP A 43 -10.50 0.27 -0.96
C TRP A 43 -10.44 1.14 0.30
N TYR A 44 -11.08 2.31 0.31
CA TYR A 44 -11.05 3.19 1.47
C TYR A 44 -11.68 2.60 2.74
N PRO A 45 -12.84 1.92 2.70
CA PRO A 45 -13.38 1.24 3.89
C PRO A 45 -12.42 0.19 4.44
N LEU A 46 -11.88 -0.67 3.56
CA LEU A 46 -10.93 -1.71 3.96
C LEU A 46 -9.66 -1.13 4.60
N LEU A 47 -9.07 -0.11 3.97
CA LEU A 47 -7.86 0.54 4.46
C LEU A 47 -8.13 1.31 5.75
N LYS A 48 -9.32 1.87 5.92
CA LYS A 48 -9.76 2.47 7.19
C LYS A 48 -9.82 1.42 8.29
N ASP A 49 -10.47 0.28 8.06
CA ASP A 49 -10.59 -0.79 9.05
C ASP A 49 -9.21 -1.35 9.44
N LEU A 50 -8.32 -1.54 8.46
CA LEU A 50 -6.93 -1.95 8.70
C LEU A 50 -6.15 -0.92 9.51
N ARG A 51 -6.32 0.38 9.21
CA ARG A 51 -5.71 1.48 9.97
C ARG A 51 -6.17 1.48 11.42
N ASP A 52 -7.47 1.31 11.63
CA ASP A 52 -8.10 1.31 12.96
C ASP A 52 -7.64 0.06 13.75
N LYS A 53 -7.32 -1.04 13.05
CA LYS A 53 -6.68 -2.25 13.61
C LYS A 53 -5.16 -2.16 13.73
N GLY A 54 -4.55 -1.00 13.47
CA GLY A 54 -3.14 -0.72 13.76
C GLY A 54 -2.17 -0.81 12.58
N MET A 55 -2.67 -0.86 11.35
CA MET A 55 -1.83 -0.74 10.15
C MET A 55 -1.10 0.62 10.11
N LYS A 56 0.17 0.60 9.69
CA LYS A 56 0.98 1.83 9.51
C LYS A 56 0.37 2.72 8.42
N SER A 57 0.37 4.03 8.64
CA SER A 57 -0.17 4.98 7.66
C SER A 57 0.70 5.03 6.41
N GLY A 58 2.01 4.83 6.55
CA GLY A 58 2.92 4.70 5.41
C GLY A 58 2.64 3.49 4.53
N LEU A 59 2.27 2.34 5.11
CA LEU A 59 1.90 1.15 4.33
C LEU A 59 0.59 1.36 3.57
N ILE A 60 -0.34 2.15 4.11
CA ILE A 60 -1.58 2.52 3.41
C ILE A 60 -1.25 3.40 2.20
N ALA A 61 -0.38 4.39 2.37
CA ALA A 61 0.08 5.23 1.26
C ALA A 61 0.81 4.41 0.18
N ALA A 62 1.73 3.53 0.59
CA ALA A 62 2.45 2.64 -0.31
C ALA A 62 1.52 1.74 -1.13
N PHE A 63 0.50 1.16 -0.48
CA PHE A 63 -0.55 0.38 -1.15
C PHE A 63 -1.31 1.20 -2.18
N LEU A 64 -1.70 2.43 -1.83
CA LEU A 64 -2.48 3.29 -2.72
C LEU A 64 -1.66 3.76 -3.92
N TYR A 65 -0.37 4.06 -3.73
CA TYR A 65 0.51 4.49 -4.82
C TYR A 65 0.91 3.33 -5.74
N SER A 66 1.29 2.17 -5.18
CA SER A 66 1.72 1.02 -6.00
C SER A 66 0.63 0.49 -6.93
N ARG A 67 -0.65 0.77 -6.61
CA ARG A 67 -1.81 0.55 -7.48
C ARG A 67 -1.73 1.23 -8.85
N ALA A 68 -0.86 2.24 -9.01
CA ALA A 68 -0.58 2.83 -10.31
C ALA A 68 -0.09 1.78 -11.34
N ILE A 69 0.50 0.68 -10.87
CA ILE A 69 0.85 -0.48 -11.70
C ILE A 69 -0.42 -1.28 -12.01
N LYS A 70 -0.96 -1.08 -13.21
CA LYS A 70 -2.13 -1.82 -13.71
C LYS A 70 -1.68 -2.97 -14.59
N ILE A 71 -1.58 -4.17 -14.00
CA ILE A 71 -1.16 -5.40 -14.73
C ILE A 71 -1.92 -5.59 -16.05
N PRO A 72 -3.26 -5.45 -16.13
CA PRO A 72 -3.98 -5.64 -17.39
C PRO A 72 -3.62 -4.62 -18.48
N LEU A 73 -3.09 -3.45 -18.11
CA LEU A 73 -2.70 -2.39 -19.04
C LEU A 73 -1.22 -2.44 -19.43
N LEU A 74 -0.41 -3.31 -18.84
CA LEU A 74 1.02 -3.41 -19.18
C LEU A 74 1.27 -3.75 -20.66
N PRO A 75 0.53 -4.68 -21.30
CA PRO A 75 0.72 -4.94 -22.73
C PRO A 75 0.46 -3.70 -23.59
N LEU A 76 -0.55 -2.89 -23.20
CA LEU A 76 -0.88 -1.64 -23.88
C LEU A 76 0.23 -0.60 -23.69
N MET A 77 0.80 -0.50 -22.49
CA MET A 77 1.94 0.39 -22.24
C MET A 77 3.17 -0.02 -23.04
N VAL A 78 3.46 -1.33 -23.15
CA VAL A 78 4.55 -1.84 -23.97
C VAL A 78 4.31 -1.51 -25.45
N TYR A 79 3.08 -1.65 -25.93
CA TYR A 79 2.72 -1.33 -27.32
C TYR A 79 2.94 0.15 -27.65
N TYR A 80 2.53 1.07 -26.77
CA TYR A 80 2.65 2.51 -27.03
C TYR A 80 4.03 3.12 -26.73
N PHE A 81 4.70 2.65 -25.67
CA PHE A 81 5.92 3.29 -25.14
C PHE A 81 7.17 2.43 -25.23
N GLY A 82 7.03 1.16 -25.62
CA GLY A 82 8.13 0.20 -25.71
C GLY A 82 8.44 -0.49 -24.38
N ALA A 83 9.03 -1.69 -24.48
CA ALA A 83 9.34 -2.52 -23.32
C ALA A 83 10.37 -1.88 -22.37
N LEU A 84 11.38 -1.19 -22.92
CA LEU A 84 12.42 -0.54 -22.12
C LEU A 84 11.82 0.52 -21.18
N PHE A 85 10.89 1.33 -21.68
CA PHE A 85 10.19 2.33 -20.88
C PHE A 85 9.44 1.68 -19.71
N VAL A 86 8.68 0.61 -19.97
CA VAL A 86 7.90 -0.07 -18.94
C VAL A 86 8.80 -0.70 -17.88
N VAL A 87 9.87 -1.38 -18.29
CA VAL A 87 10.83 -2.01 -17.36
C VAL A 87 11.53 -1.00 -16.46
N VAL A 88 11.77 0.23 -16.93
CA VAL A 88 12.33 1.32 -16.11
C VAL A 88 11.26 1.95 -15.20
N LEU A 89 10.04 2.14 -15.71
CA LEU A 89 8.96 2.79 -14.98
C LEU A 89 8.47 1.98 -13.78
N LEU A 90 8.34 0.66 -13.91
CA LEU A 90 7.77 -0.17 -12.84
C LEU A 90 8.59 -0.13 -11.53
N PRO A 91 9.93 -0.32 -11.54
CA PRO A 91 10.77 -0.12 -10.36
C PRO A 91 10.67 1.31 -9.83
N TYR A 92 10.58 2.32 -10.69
CA TYR A 92 10.45 3.72 -10.27
C TYR A 92 9.17 3.94 -9.46
N ILE A 93 8.04 3.39 -9.91
CA ILE A 93 6.77 3.44 -9.16
C ILE A 93 6.90 2.72 -7.81
N VAL A 94 7.56 1.56 -7.76
CA VAL A 94 7.78 0.82 -6.51
C VAL A 94 8.63 1.65 -5.54
N ILE A 95 9.74 2.22 -6.00
CA ILE A 95 10.62 3.07 -5.17
C ILE A 95 9.87 4.31 -4.68
N ALA A 96 9.15 4.99 -5.57
CA ALA A 96 8.35 6.16 -5.22
C ALA A 96 7.26 5.82 -4.17
N SER A 97 6.63 4.64 -4.27
CA SER A 97 5.65 4.18 -3.26
C SER A 97 6.26 4.00 -1.87
N ILE A 98 7.52 3.53 -1.81
CA ILE A 98 8.27 3.39 -0.56
C ILE A 98 8.58 4.76 0.03
N VAL A 99 9.11 5.66 -0.80
CA VAL A 99 9.46 7.03 -0.38
C VAL A 99 8.22 7.78 0.12
N GLU A 100 7.13 7.77 -0.63
CA GLU A 100 5.89 8.42 -0.23
C GLU A 100 5.35 7.82 1.07
N GLY A 101 5.33 6.49 1.20
CA GLY A 101 4.87 5.84 2.42
C GLY A 101 5.71 6.24 3.64
N GLU A 102 7.03 6.32 3.53
CA GLU A 102 7.90 6.75 4.63
C GLU A 102 7.62 8.22 5.00
N ILE A 103 7.46 9.10 4.01
CA ILE A 103 7.08 10.50 4.24
C ILE A 103 5.75 10.59 5.01
N ILE A 104 4.73 9.84 4.58
CA ILE A 104 3.42 9.82 5.22
C ILE A 104 3.49 9.25 6.64
N GLU A 105 4.30 8.21 6.89
CA GLU A 105 4.50 7.67 8.23
C GLU A 105 5.18 8.68 9.16
N ILE A 106 6.17 9.43 8.66
CA ILE A 106 6.84 10.49 9.42
C ILE A 106 5.84 11.61 9.77
N ILE A 107 5.04 12.06 8.81
CA ILE A 107 4.03 13.10 9.06
C ILE A 107 2.96 12.60 10.03
N GLY A 108 2.46 11.38 9.84
CA GLY A 108 1.44 10.76 10.68
C GLY A 108 1.90 10.50 12.12
N SER A 109 3.16 10.08 12.29
CA SER A 109 3.75 9.84 13.61
C SER A 109 3.99 11.14 14.40
N ARG A 110 4.36 12.23 13.72
CA ARG A 110 4.44 13.58 14.33
C ARG A 110 3.08 14.05 14.85
N LYS A 111 2.03 13.90 14.06
CA LYS A 111 0.67 14.31 14.45
C LYS A 111 0.19 13.58 15.71
N ARG A 112 0.38 12.25 15.78
CA ARG A 112 0.02 11.45 16.98
C ARG A 112 0.79 11.85 18.24
N ARG A 113 2.03 12.30 18.11
CA ARG A 113 2.86 12.72 19.26
C ARG A 113 2.40 14.06 19.86
N ASN A 114 1.81 14.94 19.05
CA ASN A 114 1.30 16.24 19.48
C ASN A 114 -0.12 16.19 20.06
N THR A 115 -0.88 15.10 19.87
CA THR A 115 -2.24 14.94 20.40
C THR A 115 -2.28 14.28 21.79
N VAL A 116 -1.13 13.78 22.26
CA VAL A 116 -0.98 13.06 23.54
C VAL A 116 -0.24 13.94 24.58
N LYS A 117 0.19 15.14 24.19
CA LYS A 117 0.57 16.22 25.09
C LYS A 117 -0.63 17.13 25.30
#